data_AF-A0A8C5SHQ6-F1
#
_entry.id   AF-A0A8C5SHQ6-F1
#
_cell.length_a   1.000
_cell.length_b   1.000
_cell.length_c   1.000
_cell.angle_alpha   90.00
_cell.angle_beta   90.00
_cell.angle_gamma   90.00
#
_symmetry.space_group_name_H-M   'P 1'
#
loop_
_entity.id
_entity.type
_entity.pdbx_description
1 polymer ?
#
loop_
_entity_poly.entity_id
_entity_poly.type
_entity_poly.pdbx_seq_one_letter_code
_entity_poly.pdbx_strand_id
1 'polypeptide(L)'
;MDGHIPYLNAFKEFPEEMKMYGDDFKIFHVQAWPKYDDVYKKMHALAGFMDLPCFPDITEHSFLHPNILCMKYMMEINLPDDMNKWTCRVINKIGVGETDFLTLHPGNKLTWKVKYDILAVAIIIVVLKILFLLDDEYEWLLANYVKERNKKNEEGCPIFDIKKWYIVVKNILDVEQKKYNEERIRRLWRCEKPLLYSASEKYVVLKKKQMVMDLQRQFRTLTGCLELTEKRKPSLFQFNWTEESTKKDCFHGHSLGAFLQQKGDTFTPLNRDYWLCTVKKRKRARSPRERYNESDFPHTYQFVLDLFSFLLRVQPYLIHEEVSTIEQKLFRSKLHMKSRIFKVQKK
;
A
#
# COMPACT_ATOMS: atom_id res chain seq x y z
N MET A 1 -5.05 6.96 -12.12
CA MET A 1 -6.47 6.75 -12.47
C MET A 1 -6.84 7.77 -13.52
N ASP A 2 -6.55 9.05 -13.32
CA ASP A 2 -6.10 10.16 -14.19
C ASP A 2 -6.22 10.11 -15.74
N GLY A 3 -6.34 8.93 -16.36
CA GLY A 3 -6.60 8.75 -17.78
C GLY A 3 -5.33 8.74 -18.64
N HIS A 4 -4.15 8.64 -18.01
CA HIS A 4 -2.87 8.63 -18.72
C HIS A 4 -2.59 7.32 -19.46
N ILE A 5 -3.09 6.19 -18.92
CA ILE A 5 -2.98 4.88 -19.57
C ILE A 5 -4.41 4.42 -19.92
N PRO A 6 -4.74 4.24 -21.21
CA PRO A 6 -6.07 3.86 -21.66
C PRO A 6 -6.29 2.35 -21.48
N TYR A 7 -6.38 1.90 -20.23
CA TYR A 7 -6.59 0.49 -19.91
C TYR A 7 -8.09 0.10 -19.93
N LEU A 8 -8.93 0.91 -19.27
CA LEU A 8 -10.37 0.66 -19.21
C LEU A 8 -11.01 1.06 -20.54
N ASN A 9 -11.76 0.14 -21.14
CA ASN A 9 -12.40 0.34 -22.44
C ASN A 9 -11.42 0.87 -23.50
N ALA A 10 -10.22 0.28 -23.58
CA ALA A 10 -9.13 0.70 -24.48
C ALA A 10 -9.59 0.84 -25.94
N PHE A 11 -10.58 0.04 -26.36
CA PHE A 11 -11.19 0.12 -27.69
C PHE A 11 -11.74 1.51 -28.04
N LYS A 12 -12.01 2.37 -27.05
CA LYS A 12 -12.47 3.75 -27.31
C LYS A 12 -11.40 4.60 -27.97
N GLU A 13 -10.12 4.33 -27.72
CA GLU A 13 -9.01 5.10 -28.29
C GLU A 13 -8.58 4.56 -29.66
N PHE A 14 -9.21 3.47 -30.14
CA PHE A 14 -8.84 2.88 -31.41
C PHE A 14 -9.27 3.76 -32.59
N PRO A 15 -8.44 3.79 -33.65
CA PRO A 15 -8.75 4.52 -34.87
C PRO A 15 -9.93 3.85 -35.61
N GLU A 16 -10.59 4.58 -36.51
CA GLU A 16 -11.84 4.11 -37.14
C GLU A 16 -11.65 2.86 -38.03
N GLU A 17 -10.42 2.63 -38.47
CA GLU A 17 -9.99 1.49 -39.26
C GLU A 17 -9.92 0.21 -38.40
N MET A 18 -9.72 0.36 -37.09
CA MET A 18 -9.57 -0.74 -36.13
C MET A 18 -10.90 -1.02 -35.40
N LYS A 19 -11.95 -1.30 -36.18
CA LYS A 19 -13.25 -1.74 -35.65
C LYS A 19 -13.16 -3.19 -35.20
N MET A 20 -13.16 -3.38 -33.88
CA MET A 20 -13.12 -4.70 -33.26
C MET A 20 -14.53 -5.31 -33.21
N TYR A 21 -14.67 -6.53 -33.72
CA TYR A 21 -15.90 -7.32 -33.66
C TYR A 21 -15.62 -8.69 -33.02
N GLY A 22 -16.65 -9.36 -32.50
CA GLY A 22 -16.52 -10.73 -31.98
C GLY A 22 -15.71 -10.84 -30.69
N ASP A 23 -15.00 -11.95 -30.51
CA ASP A 23 -14.32 -12.29 -29.25
C ASP A 23 -13.12 -11.39 -28.92
N ASP A 24 -12.44 -10.86 -29.94
CA ASP A 24 -11.31 -9.94 -29.74
C ASP A 24 -11.76 -8.64 -29.07
N PHE A 25 -13.03 -8.26 -29.22
CA PHE A 25 -13.62 -7.14 -28.49
C PHE A 25 -13.51 -7.31 -26.97
N LYS A 26 -13.66 -8.55 -26.48
CA LYS A 26 -13.61 -8.87 -25.04
C LYS A 26 -12.23 -8.59 -24.44
N ILE A 27 -11.16 -8.65 -25.24
CA ILE A 27 -9.78 -8.38 -24.80
C ILE A 27 -9.60 -6.90 -24.48
N PHE A 28 -10.18 -6.01 -25.30
CA PHE A 28 -10.03 -4.55 -25.17
C PHE A 28 -11.18 -3.87 -24.43
N HIS A 29 -12.27 -4.60 -24.18
CA HIS A 29 -13.41 -4.19 -23.37
C HIS A 29 -13.19 -4.58 -21.90
N VAL A 30 -12.16 -3.99 -21.30
CA VAL A 30 -11.88 -4.18 -19.87
C VAL A 30 -12.65 -3.17 -19.03
N GLN A 31 -13.51 -3.67 -18.15
CA GLN A 31 -14.38 -2.85 -17.29
C GLN A 31 -13.88 -2.70 -15.85
N ALA A 32 -12.83 -3.42 -15.46
CA ALA A 32 -12.26 -3.39 -14.12
C ALA A 32 -10.74 -3.31 -14.17
N TRP A 33 -10.14 -2.60 -13.23
CA TRP A 33 -8.69 -2.58 -13.07
C TRP A 33 -8.16 -3.97 -12.72
N PRO A 34 -6.97 -4.35 -13.23
CA PRO A 34 -6.40 -5.64 -12.94
C PRO A 34 -5.99 -5.71 -11.47
N LYS A 35 -6.08 -6.89 -10.88
CA LYS A 35 -5.57 -7.11 -9.53
C LYS A 35 -4.05 -7.16 -9.57
N TYR A 36 -3.41 -6.69 -8.51
CA TYR A 36 -1.95 -6.69 -8.38
C TYR A 36 -1.33 -8.06 -8.69
N ASP A 37 -1.86 -9.13 -8.08
CA ASP A 37 -1.33 -10.48 -8.28
C ASP A 37 -1.47 -10.98 -9.73
N ASP A 38 -2.51 -10.55 -10.44
CA ASP A 38 -2.70 -10.93 -11.84
C ASP A 38 -1.68 -10.24 -12.74
N VAL A 39 -1.40 -8.95 -12.49
CA VAL A 39 -0.34 -8.20 -13.18
C VAL A 39 1.02 -8.82 -12.87
N TYR A 40 1.30 -9.11 -11.60
CA TYR A 40 2.57 -9.70 -11.17
C TYR A 40 2.81 -11.08 -11.81
N LYS A 41 1.78 -11.95 -11.86
CA LYS A 41 1.87 -13.25 -12.53
C LYS A 41 2.10 -13.11 -14.03
N LYS A 42 1.40 -12.18 -14.69
CA LYS A 42 1.57 -11.93 -16.14
C LYS A 42 2.94 -11.35 -16.46
N MET A 43 3.46 -10.45 -15.63
CA MET A 43 4.81 -9.92 -15.75
C MET A 43 5.84 -11.06 -15.74
N HIS A 44 5.70 -12.00 -14.81
CA HIS A 44 6.60 -13.15 -14.71
C HIS A 44 6.47 -14.11 -15.89
N ALA A 45 5.23 -14.41 -16.30
CA ALA A 45 4.98 -15.24 -17.47
C ALA A 45 5.58 -14.64 -18.74
N LEU A 46 5.49 -13.31 -18.89
CA LEU A 46 6.07 -12.58 -20.01
C LEU A 46 7.60 -12.60 -19.98
N ALA A 47 8.22 -12.37 -18.82
CA ALA A 47 9.67 -12.40 -18.67
C ALA A 47 10.26 -13.78 -19.03
N GLY A 48 9.60 -14.86 -18.62
CA GLY A 48 9.99 -16.22 -19.00
C GLY A 48 9.70 -16.55 -20.46
N PHE A 49 8.58 -16.08 -21.02
CA PHE A 49 8.23 -16.28 -22.43
C PHE A 49 9.22 -15.59 -23.38
N MET A 50 9.68 -14.40 -23.01
CA MET A 50 10.64 -13.61 -23.79
C MET A 50 12.10 -14.01 -23.56
N ASP A 51 12.38 -14.93 -22.63
CA ASP A 51 13.73 -15.31 -22.19
C ASP A 51 14.61 -14.09 -21.89
N LEU A 52 14.07 -13.17 -21.07
CA LEU A 52 14.75 -11.91 -20.77
C LEU A 52 16.12 -12.17 -20.10
N PRO A 53 17.12 -11.32 -20.36
CA PRO A 53 18.37 -11.37 -19.62
C PRO A 53 18.17 -10.95 -18.16
N CYS A 54 19.20 -11.18 -17.33
CA CYS A 54 19.19 -10.67 -15.96
C CYS A 54 18.99 -9.17 -15.94
N PHE A 55 18.14 -8.71 -15.02
CA PHE A 55 17.91 -7.28 -14.83
C PHE A 55 19.14 -6.63 -14.19
N PRO A 56 19.33 -5.31 -14.37
CA PRO A 56 20.40 -4.58 -13.70
C PRO A 56 20.32 -4.74 -12.18
N ASP A 57 21.49 -4.81 -11.53
CA ASP A 57 21.59 -5.01 -10.10
C ASP A 57 20.91 -3.89 -9.32
N ILE A 58 20.10 -4.28 -8.33
CA ILE A 58 19.43 -3.33 -7.44
C ILE A 58 20.37 -3.00 -6.28
N THR A 59 21.11 -1.90 -6.43
CA THR A 59 22.01 -1.35 -5.41
C THR A 59 21.27 -0.43 -4.44
N GLU A 60 21.93 0.01 -3.36
CA GLU A 60 21.34 0.93 -2.36
C GLU A 60 20.85 2.26 -2.94
N HIS A 61 21.40 2.68 -4.08
CA HIS A 61 21.04 3.91 -4.80
C HIS A 61 19.89 3.70 -5.80
N SER A 62 19.49 2.46 -6.08
CA SER A 62 18.43 2.15 -7.03
C SER A 62 17.06 2.50 -6.44
N PHE A 63 16.16 3.09 -7.23
CA PHE A 63 14.83 3.49 -6.77
C PHE A 63 13.97 2.34 -6.22
N LEU A 64 14.23 1.10 -6.64
CA LEU A 64 13.54 -0.11 -6.16
C LEU A 64 14.14 -0.65 -4.85
N HIS A 65 15.23 -0.07 -4.36
CA HIS A 65 15.86 -0.50 -3.14
C HIS A 65 14.95 -0.20 -1.93
N PRO A 66 14.80 -1.14 -0.98
CA PRO A 66 13.92 -0.97 0.17
C PRO A 66 14.17 0.31 0.98
N ASN A 67 15.42 0.78 1.10
CA ASN A 67 15.71 2.04 1.80
C ASN A 67 15.00 3.24 1.16
N ILE A 68 15.05 3.35 -0.17
CA ILE A 68 14.44 4.46 -0.90
C ILE A 68 12.92 4.32 -0.90
N LEU A 69 12.40 3.11 -1.12
CA LEU A 69 10.97 2.85 -1.08
C LEU A 69 10.37 3.09 0.30
N CYS A 70 11.04 2.68 1.38
CA CYS A 70 10.58 2.97 2.74
C CYS A 70 10.49 4.48 2.95
N MET A 71 11.51 5.24 2.54
CA MET A 71 11.49 6.70 2.66
C MET A 71 10.34 7.33 1.87
N LYS A 72 10.14 6.91 0.61
CA LYS A 72 8.99 7.34 -0.21
C LYS A 72 7.67 7.09 0.51
N TYR A 73 7.43 5.88 1.02
CA TYR A 73 6.16 5.55 1.66
C TYR A 73 5.97 6.24 3.01
N MET A 74 7.03 6.39 3.82
CA MET A 74 6.96 7.17 5.07
C MET A 74 6.60 8.64 4.79
N MET A 75 7.19 9.25 3.77
CA MET A 75 6.82 10.59 3.32
C MET A 75 5.36 10.65 2.86
N GLU A 76 4.92 9.65 2.10
CA GLU A 76 3.56 9.58 1.59
C GLU A 76 2.50 9.47 2.69
N ILE A 77 2.79 8.79 3.80
CA ILE A 77 1.85 8.65 4.93
C ILE A 77 2.17 9.58 6.12
N ASN A 78 2.97 10.62 5.91
CA ASN A 78 3.28 11.64 6.91
C ASN A 78 3.86 11.07 8.21
N LEU A 79 4.80 10.13 8.09
CA LEU A 79 5.59 9.61 9.22
C LEU A 79 6.87 10.44 9.41
N PRO A 80 7.44 10.44 10.63
CA PRO A 80 8.65 11.19 10.92
C PRO A 80 9.89 10.56 10.30
N ASP A 81 10.81 11.40 9.81
CA ASP A 81 12.04 10.98 9.13
C ASP A 81 12.98 10.17 10.04
N ASP A 82 12.89 10.39 11.36
CA ASP A 82 13.62 9.63 12.38
C ASP A 82 13.32 8.12 12.33
N MET A 83 12.20 7.70 11.73
CA MET A 83 11.90 6.27 11.49
C MET A 83 12.85 5.62 10.49
N ASN A 84 13.49 6.39 9.60
CA ASN A 84 14.36 5.83 8.56
C ASN A 84 15.56 5.06 9.13
N LYS A 85 16.10 5.53 10.26
CA LYS A 85 17.17 4.81 10.98
C LYS A 85 16.72 3.41 11.41
N TRP A 86 15.45 3.24 11.74
CA TRP A 86 14.88 1.95 12.13
C TRP A 86 14.60 1.03 10.95
N THR A 87 14.06 1.57 9.85
CA THR A 87 13.83 0.79 8.64
C THR A 87 15.16 0.24 8.09
N CYS A 88 16.20 1.08 7.99
CA CYS A 88 17.55 0.64 7.59
C CYS A 88 18.10 -0.45 8.53
N ARG A 89 17.95 -0.31 9.84
CA ARG A 89 18.38 -1.33 10.81
C ARG A 89 17.66 -2.67 10.61
N VAL A 90 16.35 -2.64 10.36
CA VAL A 90 15.55 -3.84 10.09
C VAL A 90 15.97 -4.49 8.78
N ILE A 91 16.18 -3.70 7.72
CA ILE A 91 16.63 -4.18 6.40
C ILE A 91 17.98 -4.89 6.51
N ASN A 92 18.97 -4.24 7.15
CA ASN A 92 20.31 -4.79 7.33
C ASN A 92 20.30 -6.07 8.19
N LYS A 93 19.47 -6.11 9.22
CA LYS A 93 19.38 -7.29 10.11
C LYS A 93 18.73 -8.51 9.44
N ILE A 94 17.85 -8.29 8.47
CA ILE A 94 17.11 -9.35 7.79
C ILE A 94 17.80 -9.79 6.49
N GLY A 95 18.74 -8.99 5.97
CA GLY A 95 19.45 -9.27 4.72
C GLY A 95 18.58 -9.09 3.47
N VAL A 96 17.52 -8.26 3.54
CA VAL A 96 16.61 -8.01 2.41
C VAL A 96 17.05 -6.85 1.52
N GLY A 97 18.12 -6.15 1.90
CA GLY A 97 18.77 -5.10 1.11
C GLY A 97 19.88 -5.63 0.18
N GLU A 98 20.18 -6.93 0.22
CA GLU A 98 21.27 -7.50 -0.57
C GLU A 98 20.89 -7.58 -2.06
N THR A 99 21.86 -7.30 -2.93
CA THR A 99 21.69 -7.31 -4.40
C THR A 99 21.17 -8.64 -4.90
N ASP A 100 21.65 -9.75 -4.33
CA ASP A 100 21.27 -11.11 -4.72
C ASP A 100 19.81 -11.43 -4.37
N PHE A 101 19.29 -10.80 -3.31
CA PHE A 101 17.89 -10.95 -2.92
C PHE A 101 16.97 -10.10 -3.80
N LEU A 102 17.38 -8.88 -4.12
CA LEU A 102 16.56 -7.90 -4.82
C LEU A 102 16.58 -8.09 -6.34
N THR A 103 17.68 -8.52 -6.93
CA THR A 103 17.83 -8.52 -8.40
C THR A 103 17.07 -9.68 -9.05
N LEU A 104 16.28 -9.36 -10.08
CA LEU A 104 15.49 -10.36 -10.78
C LEU A 104 16.38 -11.17 -11.74
N HIS A 105 16.60 -12.44 -11.40
CA HIS A 105 17.26 -13.43 -12.25
C HIS A 105 16.25 -14.37 -12.92
N PRO A 106 16.04 -14.30 -14.25
CA PRO A 106 15.10 -15.13 -15.02
C PRO A 106 15.30 -16.65 -14.93
N GLY A 107 16.44 -17.12 -14.43
CA GLY A 107 16.69 -18.55 -14.17
C GLY A 107 16.41 -19.02 -12.73
N ASN A 108 16.25 -18.10 -11.76
CA ASN A 108 16.14 -18.43 -10.35
C ASN A 108 14.72 -18.15 -9.82
N LYS A 109 13.96 -19.23 -9.58
CA LYS A 109 12.57 -19.16 -9.06
C LYS A 109 12.46 -18.55 -7.65
N LEU A 110 13.56 -18.41 -6.91
CA LEU A 110 13.57 -17.83 -5.56
C LEU A 110 13.65 -16.29 -5.57
N THR A 111 14.44 -15.70 -6.47
CA THR A 111 14.55 -14.23 -6.65
C THR A 111 13.32 -13.65 -7.36
N TRP A 112 12.54 -14.49 -8.04
CA TRP A 112 11.27 -14.16 -8.70
C TRP A 112 10.12 -13.75 -7.77
N LYS A 113 10.30 -13.71 -6.45
CA LYS A 113 9.18 -13.49 -5.51
C LYS A 113 9.16 -12.12 -4.86
N VAL A 114 10.14 -11.26 -5.11
CA VAL A 114 10.21 -9.97 -4.43
C VAL A 114 9.15 -9.04 -5.00
N LYS A 115 8.30 -8.54 -4.10
CA LYS A 115 7.30 -7.50 -4.37
C LYS A 115 7.79 -6.23 -3.67
N TYR A 116 8.63 -5.43 -4.34
CA TYR A 116 9.42 -4.36 -3.69
C TYR A 116 8.57 -3.39 -2.86
N ASP A 117 7.44 -2.93 -3.41
CA ASP A 117 6.54 -2.00 -2.71
C ASP A 117 5.91 -2.64 -1.46
N ILE A 118 5.47 -3.90 -1.57
CA ILE A 118 4.87 -4.64 -0.45
C ILE A 118 5.93 -4.90 0.63
N LEU A 119 7.15 -5.25 0.23
CA LEU A 119 8.29 -5.45 1.13
C LEU A 119 8.61 -4.15 1.90
N ALA A 120 8.72 -3.02 1.21
CA ALA A 120 9.04 -1.74 1.83
C ALA A 120 7.96 -1.30 2.84
N VAL A 121 6.69 -1.43 2.46
CA VAL A 121 5.56 -1.17 3.37
C VAL A 121 5.59 -2.12 4.57
N ALA A 122 5.81 -3.42 4.35
CA ALA A 122 5.86 -4.39 5.43
C ALA A 122 6.99 -4.10 6.43
N ILE A 123 8.14 -3.60 5.96
CA ILE A 123 9.24 -3.13 6.82
C ILE A 123 8.77 -1.94 7.67
N ILE A 124 8.09 -0.94 7.08
CA ILE A 124 7.57 0.21 7.84
C ILE A 124 6.59 -0.26 8.93
N ILE A 125 5.68 -1.18 8.59
CA ILE A 125 4.72 -1.72 9.56
C ILE A 125 5.42 -2.44 10.70
N VAL A 126 6.45 -3.25 10.40
CA VAL A 126 7.24 -3.92 11.45
C VAL A 126 7.95 -2.90 12.34
N VAL A 127 8.48 -1.82 11.78
CA VAL A 127 9.09 -0.73 12.57
C VAL A 127 8.04 -0.04 13.46
N LEU A 128 6.85 0.27 12.93
CA LEU A 128 5.75 0.83 13.72
C LEU A 128 5.37 -0.10 14.87
N LYS A 129 5.30 -1.41 14.63
CA LYS A 129 5.07 -2.40 15.69
C LYS A 129 6.22 -2.44 16.71
N ILE A 130 7.47 -2.29 16.30
CA ILE A 130 8.61 -2.30 17.23
C ILE A 130 8.56 -1.08 18.15
N LEU A 131 8.15 0.07 17.63
CA LEU A 131 8.14 1.34 18.37
C LEU A 131 6.87 1.51 19.21
N PHE A 132 5.70 1.19 18.65
CA PHE A 132 4.39 1.50 19.22
C PHE A 132 3.54 0.28 19.57
N LEU A 133 4.03 -0.94 19.30
CA LEU A 133 3.34 -2.22 19.50
C LEU A 133 2.11 -2.45 18.61
N LEU A 134 1.26 -1.44 18.39
CA LEU A 134 0.02 -1.53 17.61
C LEU A 134 -0.93 -2.59 18.20
N ASP A 135 -1.20 -2.52 19.49
CA ASP A 135 -2.02 -3.46 20.26
C ASP A 135 -3.32 -2.87 20.83
N ASP A 136 -3.70 -1.68 20.38
CA ASP A 136 -4.84 -0.89 20.85
C ASP A 136 -4.75 -0.37 22.29
N GLU A 137 -3.61 -0.56 22.98
CA GLU A 137 -3.42 -0.09 24.35
C GLU A 137 -2.14 0.74 24.48
N TYR A 138 -1.00 0.16 24.13
CA TYR A 138 0.33 0.73 24.35
C TYR A 138 0.54 2.01 23.54
N GLU A 139 0.09 2.05 22.28
CA GLU A 139 0.17 3.27 21.47
C GLU A 139 -0.54 4.47 22.12
N TRP A 140 -1.67 4.24 22.79
CA TRP A 140 -2.44 5.32 23.41
C TRP A 140 -1.84 5.77 24.74
N LEU A 141 -1.26 4.84 25.50
CA LEU A 141 -0.46 5.16 26.68
C LEU A 141 0.74 6.02 26.30
N LEU A 142 1.46 5.66 25.23
CA LEU A 142 2.55 6.46 24.68
C LEU A 142 2.07 7.83 24.20
N ALA A 143 0.93 7.92 23.50
CA ALA A 143 0.38 9.19 23.05
C ALA A 143 0.05 10.13 24.22
N ASN A 144 -0.53 9.62 25.31
CA ASN A 144 -0.80 10.42 26.51
C ASN A 144 0.49 10.94 27.14
N TYR A 145 1.52 10.09 27.23
CA TYR A 145 2.83 10.48 27.73
C TYR A 145 3.51 11.57 26.88
N VAL A 146 3.45 11.41 25.56
CA VAL A 146 3.99 12.38 24.59
C VAL A 146 3.27 13.71 24.68
N LYS A 147 1.94 13.69 24.81
CA LYS A 147 1.12 14.90 24.94
C LYS A 147 1.55 15.73 26.16
N GLU A 148 1.84 15.08 27.29
CA GLU A 148 2.31 15.78 28.49
C GLU A 148 3.73 16.34 28.35
N ARG A 149 4.62 15.67 27.59
CA ARG A 149 5.96 16.21 27.30
C ARG A 149 5.95 17.34 26.29
N ASN A 150 5.15 17.22 25.23
CA ASN A 150 5.04 18.27 24.22
C ASN A 150 4.42 19.56 24.79
N LYS A 151 3.57 19.48 25.83
CA LYS A 151 3.10 20.68 26.57
C LYS A 151 4.21 21.38 27.35
N LYS A 152 5.25 20.66 27.77
CA LYS A 152 6.34 21.17 28.60
C LYS A 152 7.56 21.62 27.79
N ASN A 153 7.66 21.21 26.53
CA ASN A 153 8.72 21.62 25.62
C ASN A 153 8.27 22.87 24.85
N GLU A 154 8.81 24.04 25.19
CA GLU A 154 8.51 25.30 24.50
C GLU A 154 9.47 25.59 23.32
N GLU A 155 10.67 24.96 23.29
CA GLU A 155 11.74 25.32 22.33
C GLU A 155 12.37 24.15 21.55
N GLY A 156 11.96 22.89 21.83
CA GLY A 156 12.54 21.69 21.21
C GLY A 156 11.74 21.15 20.00
N CYS A 157 12.37 20.27 19.21
CA CYS A 157 11.65 19.52 18.18
C CYS A 157 10.47 18.75 18.80
N PRO A 158 9.25 18.85 18.26
CA PRO A 158 8.09 18.17 18.82
C PRO A 158 8.28 16.65 18.76
N ILE A 159 7.87 15.96 19.83
CA ILE A 159 7.88 14.51 19.85
C ILE A 159 6.71 14.00 19.01
N PHE A 160 6.93 12.95 18.23
CA PHE A 160 5.89 12.35 17.40
C PHE A 160 4.72 11.80 18.24
N ASP A 161 3.50 12.23 17.90
CA ASP A 161 2.28 11.81 18.57
C ASP A 161 1.45 10.93 17.65
N ILE A 162 1.48 9.62 17.90
CA ILE A 162 0.78 8.60 17.09
C ILE A 162 -0.73 8.82 17.06
N LYS A 163 -1.33 9.39 18.14
CA LYS A 163 -2.77 9.66 18.19
C LYS A 163 -3.15 10.81 17.26
N LYS A 164 -2.36 11.89 17.27
CA LYS A 164 -2.57 13.00 16.33
C LYS A 164 -2.36 12.54 14.89
N TRP A 165 -1.29 11.80 14.63
CA TRP A 165 -1.01 11.22 13.32
C TRP A 165 -2.17 10.35 12.82
N TYR A 166 -2.67 9.44 13.65
CA TYR A 166 -3.81 8.58 13.31
C TYR A 166 -5.04 9.40 12.89
N ILE A 167 -5.41 10.44 13.66
CA ILE A 167 -6.57 11.27 13.36
C ILE A 167 -6.40 11.99 12.02
N VAL A 168 -5.22 12.59 11.79
CA VAL A 168 -4.92 13.34 10.55
C VAL A 168 -4.97 12.42 9.34
N VAL A 169 -4.27 11.28 9.41
CA VAL A 169 -4.20 10.33 8.30
C VAL A 169 -5.56 9.67 8.04
N LYS A 170 -6.31 9.30 9.08
CA LYS A 170 -7.65 8.72 8.94
C LYS A 170 -8.62 9.65 8.22
N ASN A 171 -8.67 10.92 8.64
CA ASN A 171 -9.54 11.91 8.00
C ASN A 171 -9.23 12.06 6.51
N ILE A 172 -7.95 12.04 6.14
CA ILE A 172 -7.52 12.14 4.75
C ILE A 172 -7.85 10.86 3.97
N LEU A 173 -7.59 9.70 4.57
CA LEU A 173 -7.93 8.40 3.99
C LEU A 173 -9.44 8.30 3.70
N ASP A 174 -10.30 8.70 4.64
CA ASP A 174 -11.75 8.67 4.47
C ASP A 174 -12.22 9.58 3.32
N VAL A 175 -11.62 10.76 3.19
CA VAL A 175 -11.92 11.71 2.09
C VAL A 175 -11.48 11.14 0.74
N GLU A 176 -10.26 10.64 0.65
CA GLU A 176 -9.72 10.09 -0.61
C GLU A 176 -10.41 8.77 -1.00
N GLN A 177 -10.79 7.93 -0.03
CA GLN A 177 -11.57 6.71 -0.26
C GLN A 177 -12.95 7.03 -0.84
N LYS A 178 -13.63 8.08 -0.34
CA LYS A 178 -14.90 8.56 -0.90
C LYS A 178 -14.73 9.03 -2.34
N LYS A 179 -13.77 9.92 -2.60
CA LYS A 179 -13.47 10.40 -3.96
C LYS A 179 -13.15 9.26 -4.92
N TYR A 180 -12.31 8.32 -4.49
CA TYR A 180 -11.96 7.13 -5.27
C TYR A 180 -13.20 6.30 -5.63
N ASN A 181 -14.09 6.06 -4.67
CA ASN A 181 -15.31 5.32 -4.91
C ASN A 181 -16.24 6.04 -5.89
N GLU A 182 -16.40 7.36 -5.74
CA GLU A 182 -17.19 8.19 -6.65
C GLU A 182 -16.63 8.18 -8.08
N GLU A 183 -15.31 8.35 -8.24
CA GLU A 183 -14.66 8.31 -9.55
C GLU A 183 -14.77 6.93 -10.22
N ARG A 184 -14.56 5.87 -9.44
CA ARG A 184 -14.69 4.48 -9.92
C ARG A 184 -16.10 4.23 -10.44
N ILE A 185 -17.12 4.66 -9.69
CA ILE A 185 -18.53 4.58 -10.10
C ILE A 185 -18.71 5.40 -11.38
N ARG A 186 -18.36 6.69 -11.38
CA ARG A 186 -18.54 7.59 -12.55
C ARG A 186 -17.92 7.03 -13.84
N ARG A 187 -16.75 6.40 -13.78
CA ARG A 187 -16.07 5.82 -14.95
C ARG A 187 -16.75 4.57 -15.50
N LEU A 188 -17.31 3.72 -14.63
CA LEU A 188 -18.14 2.58 -15.05
C LEU A 188 -19.35 3.05 -15.86
N TRP A 189 -19.89 4.23 -15.55
CA TRP A 189 -21.05 4.81 -16.24
C TRP A 189 -20.72 5.58 -17.52
N ARG A 190 -19.50 6.09 -17.71
CA ARG A 190 -19.12 6.92 -18.87
C ARG A 190 -18.51 6.08 -20.00
N CYS A 191 -19.35 5.35 -20.74
CA CYS A 191 -18.97 4.81 -22.04
C CYS A 191 -19.29 5.77 -23.18
N GLU A 192 -18.28 6.53 -23.63
CA GLU A 192 -18.43 7.54 -24.69
C GLU A 192 -18.63 6.94 -26.09
N LYS A 193 -17.89 5.87 -26.46
CA LYS A 193 -18.19 5.11 -27.68
C LYS A 193 -19.18 3.96 -27.38
N PRO A 194 -20.30 3.85 -28.11
CA PRO A 194 -21.27 2.79 -27.92
C PRO A 194 -20.68 1.43 -28.29
N LEU A 195 -21.10 0.39 -27.56
CA LEU A 195 -20.76 -1.00 -27.87
C LEU A 195 -21.53 -1.44 -29.10
N LEU A 196 -20.83 -1.77 -30.19
CA LEU A 196 -21.45 -2.26 -31.43
C LEU A 196 -21.06 -3.73 -31.61
N TYR A 197 -21.89 -4.64 -31.09
CA TYR A 197 -21.68 -6.08 -31.25
C TYR A 197 -22.04 -6.57 -32.65
N SER A 198 -22.94 -5.87 -33.35
CA SER A 198 -23.39 -6.21 -34.70
C SER A 198 -23.86 -4.96 -35.46
N ALA A 199 -23.88 -5.02 -36.80
CA ALA A 199 -24.37 -3.93 -37.65
C ALA A 199 -25.88 -3.67 -37.48
N SER A 200 -26.66 -4.69 -37.14
CA SER A 200 -28.11 -4.62 -36.92
C SER A 200 -28.49 -3.92 -35.61
N GLU A 201 -27.70 -4.05 -34.55
CA GLU A 201 -27.98 -3.45 -33.24
C GLU A 201 -27.52 -1.98 -33.14
N LYS A 202 -26.74 -1.50 -34.12
CA LYS A 202 -26.15 -0.16 -34.13
C LYS A 202 -27.16 0.95 -33.88
N TYR A 203 -28.31 0.89 -34.55
CA TYR A 203 -29.35 1.91 -34.43
C TYR A 203 -29.98 1.96 -33.03
N VAL A 204 -30.23 0.78 -32.42
CA VAL A 204 -30.83 0.66 -31.09
C VAL A 204 -29.88 1.20 -30.01
N VAL A 205 -28.59 0.87 -30.11
CA VAL A 205 -27.57 1.35 -29.15
C VAL A 205 -27.40 2.87 -29.25
N LEU A 206 -27.38 3.43 -30.46
CA LEU A 206 -27.28 4.88 -30.66
C LEU A 206 -28.51 5.63 -30.09
N LYS A 207 -29.73 5.13 -30.31
CA LYS A 207 -30.94 5.72 -29.72
C LYS A 207 -30.95 5.68 -28.19
N LYS A 208 -30.57 4.55 -27.59
CA LYS A 208 -30.46 4.42 -26.13
C LYS A 208 -29.42 5.39 -25.56
N LYS A 209 -28.28 5.55 -26.23
CA LYS A 209 -27.25 6.54 -25.84
C LYS A 209 -27.80 7.96 -25.87
N GLN A 210 -28.51 8.33 -26.94
CA GLN A 210 -29.09 9.66 -27.07
C GLN A 210 -30.03 9.97 -25.90
N MET A 211 -30.95 9.03 -25.58
CA MET A 211 -31.83 9.16 -24.41
C MET A 211 -31.07 9.28 -23.09
N VAL A 212 -30.03 8.47 -22.87
CA VAL A 212 -29.22 8.54 -21.63
C VAL A 212 -28.50 9.89 -21.52
N MET A 213 -27.95 10.40 -22.63
CA MET A 213 -27.30 11.71 -22.63
C MET A 213 -28.28 12.85 -22.39
N ASP A 214 -29.47 12.78 -22.97
CA ASP A 214 -30.52 13.78 -22.77
C ASP A 214 -31.01 13.77 -21.31
N LEU A 215 -31.21 12.59 -20.72
CA LEU A 215 -31.53 12.44 -19.30
C LEU A 215 -30.40 12.97 -18.40
N GLN A 216 -29.15 12.61 -18.68
CA GLN A 216 -28.01 13.13 -17.93
C GLN A 216 -27.89 14.65 -18.02
N ARG A 217 -28.18 15.23 -19.19
CA ARG A 217 -28.21 16.69 -19.39
C ARG A 217 -29.31 17.32 -18.54
N GLN A 218 -30.52 16.78 -18.58
CA GLN A 218 -31.64 17.26 -17.76
C GLN A 218 -31.35 17.16 -16.26
N PHE A 219 -30.79 16.03 -15.80
CA PHE A 219 -30.38 15.86 -14.41
C PHE A 219 -29.31 16.86 -13.99
N ARG A 220 -28.30 17.13 -14.84
CA ARG A 220 -27.27 18.15 -14.55
C ARG A 220 -27.85 19.55 -14.45
N THR A 221 -28.77 19.91 -15.33
CA THR A 221 -29.48 21.20 -15.27
C THR A 221 -30.27 21.35 -13.97
N LEU A 222 -30.90 20.27 -13.49
CA LEU A 222 -31.68 20.28 -12.25
C LEU A 222 -30.81 20.29 -10.98
N THR A 223 -29.59 19.73 -11.03
CA THR A 223 -28.70 19.59 -9.86
C THR A 223 -27.64 20.68 -9.74
N GLY A 224 -27.54 21.61 -10.69
CA GLY A 224 -26.59 22.73 -10.63
C GLY A 224 -25.11 22.31 -10.56
N CYS A 225 -24.76 21.14 -11.13
CA CYS A 225 -23.43 20.56 -10.98
C CYS A 225 -22.37 21.36 -11.76
N LEU A 226 -21.36 21.89 -11.04
CA LEU A 226 -20.21 22.62 -11.58
C LEU A 226 -19.32 21.72 -12.45
N GLU A 227 -18.71 22.31 -13.49
CA GLU A 227 -17.85 21.61 -14.44
C GLU A 227 -16.65 20.90 -13.80
N LEU A 228 -16.20 19.85 -14.49
CA LEU A 228 -15.15 18.95 -14.07
C LEU A 228 -13.84 19.72 -13.88
N THR A 229 -13.30 19.62 -12.66
CA THR A 229 -11.99 20.15 -12.29
C THR A 229 -10.92 19.64 -13.26
N GLU A 230 -10.03 20.53 -13.67
CA GLU A 230 -8.91 20.23 -14.56
C GLU A 230 -8.15 18.98 -14.11
N LYS A 231 -7.72 18.17 -15.08
CA LYS A 231 -6.86 17.01 -14.85
C LYS A 231 -5.57 17.49 -14.17
N ARG A 232 -5.45 17.22 -12.86
CA ARG A 232 -4.21 17.49 -12.12
C ARG A 232 -3.04 16.76 -12.79
N LYS A 233 -1.88 17.40 -12.82
CA LYS A 233 -0.62 16.79 -13.27
C LYS A 233 -0.36 15.51 -12.46
N PRO A 234 0.22 14.47 -13.08
CA PRO A 234 0.51 13.23 -12.39
C PRO A 234 1.50 13.51 -11.23
N SER A 235 1.06 13.20 -10.02
CA SER A 235 1.91 13.15 -8.83
C SER A 235 2.21 11.70 -8.51
N LEU A 236 3.45 11.40 -8.12
CA LEU A 236 3.84 10.10 -7.58
C LEU A 236 3.31 9.87 -6.16
N PHE A 237 2.95 10.94 -5.46
CA PHE A 237 2.33 10.91 -4.14
C PHE A 237 0.81 11.06 -4.26
N GLN A 238 0.07 10.17 -3.62
CA GLN A 238 -1.39 10.26 -3.51
C GLN A 238 -1.83 11.32 -2.49
N PHE A 239 -1.01 11.52 -1.45
CA PHE A 239 -1.25 12.51 -0.41
C PHE A 239 -0.24 13.65 -0.55
N ASN A 240 -0.73 14.90 -0.56
CA ASN A 240 0.11 16.09 -0.56
C ASN A 240 0.14 16.68 0.86
N TRP A 241 1.36 16.81 1.39
CA TRP A 241 1.66 17.31 2.75
C TRP A 241 2.43 18.64 2.75
N THR A 242 2.54 19.32 1.60
CA THR A 242 3.28 20.58 1.46
C THR A 242 2.69 21.71 2.30
N GLU A 243 3.56 22.63 2.75
CA GLU A 243 3.22 23.78 3.60
C GLU A 243 2.12 24.67 3.04
N GLU A 244 1.96 24.78 1.72
CA GLU A 244 0.85 25.52 1.08
C GLU A 244 -0.54 24.97 1.44
N SER A 245 -0.62 23.73 1.93
CA SER A 245 -1.81 23.17 2.58
C SER A 245 -1.81 23.45 4.09
N THR A 246 -1.70 24.72 4.46
CA THR A 246 -1.55 25.32 5.81
C THR A 246 -2.59 24.92 6.88
N LYS A 247 -3.45 23.93 6.65
CA LYS A 247 -4.43 23.40 7.61
C LYS A 247 -4.12 22.00 8.13
N LYS A 248 -3.06 21.33 7.67
CA LYS A 248 -2.77 19.93 8.04
C LYS A 248 -1.48 19.83 8.84
N ASP A 249 -1.53 19.12 9.97
CA ASP A 249 -0.35 18.84 10.79
C ASP A 249 0.63 17.96 9.98
N CYS A 250 1.86 18.46 9.80
CA CYS A 250 2.97 17.74 9.21
C CYS A 250 3.82 17.14 10.34
N PHE A 251 4.11 15.83 10.27
CA PHE A 251 4.91 15.13 11.29
C PHE A 251 6.35 14.87 10.82
N HIS A 252 6.73 15.33 9.63
CA HIS A 252 8.13 15.34 9.19
C HIS A 252 8.97 16.19 10.15
N GLY A 253 10.19 15.74 10.46
CA GLY A 253 11.02 16.36 11.49
C GLY A 253 10.61 16.15 12.97
N HIS A 254 9.49 15.47 13.27
CA HIS A 254 9.17 15.12 14.66
C HIS A 254 10.15 14.08 15.20
N SER A 255 10.58 14.26 16.44
CA SER A 255 11.57 13.36 17.05
C SER A 255 10.94 12.11 17.62
N LEU A 256 11.64 10.98 17.44
CA LEU A 256 11.34 9.71 18.14
C LEU A 256 12.14 9.51 19.43
N GLY A 257 12.98 10.47 19.83
CA GLY A 257 13.92 10.32 20.94
C GLY A 257 13.29 9.92 22.28
N ALA A 258 12.02 10.30 22.52
CA ALA A 258 11.31 9.96 23.74
C ALA A 258 10.96 8.47 23.89
N PHE A 259 10.93 7.70 22.80
CA PHE A 259 10.57 6.29 22.78
C PHE A 259 11.79 5.36 22.90
N LEU A 260 12.99 5.94 22.96
CA LEU A 260 14.25 5.23 22.86
C LEU A 260 15.02 5.29 24.17
N GLN A 261 15.48 4.14 24.66
CA GLN A 261 16.49 4.10 25.70
C GLN A 261 17.86 4.07 25.01
N GLN A 262 18.62 5.16 25.15
CA GLN A 262 19.98 5.23 24.64
C GLN A 262 20.91 4.44 25.58
N LYS A 263 21.48 3.34 25.09
CA LYS A 263 22.65 2.69 25.70
C LYS A 263 23.76 2.65 24.65
N GLY A 264 24.71 3.59 24.74
CA GLY A 264 25.75 3.79 23.72
C GLY A 264 25.16 4.19 22.36
N ASP A 265 25.73 3.67 21.26
CA ASP A 265 25.22 3.87 19.88
C ASP A 265 23.96 3.04 19.53
N THR A 266 23.52 2.19 20.45
CA THR A 266 22.35 1.32 20.27
C THR A 266 21.12 1.89 20.96
N PHE A 267 20.22 2.48 20.17
CA PHE A 267 18.84 2.74 20.61
C PHE A 267 18.09 1.42 20.72
N THR A 268 17.53 1.15 21.91
CA THR A 268 16.65 0.01 22.15
C THR A 268 15.22 0.54 22.34
N PRO A 269 14.18 -0.04 21.69
CA PRO A 269 12.81 0.35 21.97
C PRO A 269 12.49 0.08 23.43
N LEU A 270 11.67 0.93 24.05
CA LEU A 270 11.31 0.81 25.46
C LEU A 270 10.52 -0.50 25.75
N ASN A 271 9.93 -1.11 24.73
CA ASN A 271 9.01 -2.24 24.86
C ASN A 271 9.71 -3.61 24.71
N ARG A 272 9.46 -4.53 25.66
CA ARG A 272 10.01 -5.91 25.67
C ARG A 272 9.02 -6.96 25.15
N ASP A 273 7.73 -6.65 25.09
CA ASP A 273 6.63 -7.60 24.86
C ASP A 273 6.04 -7.47 23.46
N TYR A 274 6.87 -7.68 22.45
CA TYR A 274 6.44 -7.68 21.04
C TYR A 274 5.49 -8.86 20.73
N TRP A 275 4.29 -8.57 20.22
CA TRP A 275 3.36 -9.59 19.74
C TRP A 275 3.65 -9.95 18.27
N LEU A 276 3.81 -11.25 18.01
CA LEU A 276 4.09 -11.78 16.68
C LEU A 276 2.78 -12.00 15.92
N CYS A 277 2.75 -11.62 14.64
CA CYS A 277 1.75 -12.04 13.68
C CYS A 277 1.96 -13.53 13.37
N THR A 278 1.58 -14.41 14.29
CA THR A 278 1.64 -15.85 14.03
C THR A 278 0.50 -16.23 13.11
N VAL A 279 0.75 -16.23 11.79
CA VAL A 279 -0.04 -17.05 10.89
C VAL A 279 0.15 -18.49 11.37
N LYS A 280 -0.84 -19.03 12.09
CA LYS A 280 -0.85 -20.44 12.49
C LYS A 280 -0.72 -21.25 11.21
N LYS A 281 0.49 -21.71 10.88
CA LYS A 281 0.75 -22.63 9.76
C LYS A 281 0.09 -23.97 10.12
N ARG A 282 -1.23 -24.05 9.99
CA ARG A 282 -1.96 -25.31 10.09
C ARG A 282 -1.52 -26.18 8.91
N LYS A 283 -1.33 -27.48 9.17
CA LYS A 283 -0.81 -28.48 8.23
C LYS A 283 -1.63 -28.66 6.93
N ARG A 284 -2.80 -28.02 6.78
CA ARG A 284 -3.63 -28.10 5.59
C ARG A 284 -3.57 -26.80 4.81
N ALA A 285 -3.29 -26.93 3.51
CA ALA A 285 -3.18 -25.84 2.55
C ALA A 285 -4.54 -25.14 2.36
N ARG A 286 -4.87 -24.21 3.26
CA ARG A 286 -5.88 -23.19 2.99
C ARG A 286 -5.24 -22.04 2.22
N SER A 287 -5.98 -21.47 1.28
CA SER A 287 -5.50 -20.31 0.52
C SER A 287 -5.06 -19.18 1.49
N PRO A 288 -4.04 -18.36 1.16
CA PRO A 288 -3.57 -17.27 2.03
C PRO A 288 -4.72 -16.36 2.51
N ARG A 289 -5.72 -16.15 1.64
CA ARG A 289 -6.94 -15.40 1.94
C ARG A 289 -7.81 -16.01 3.04
N GLU A 290 -7.90 -17.34 3.11
CA GLU A 290 -8.67 -18.05 4.15
C GLU A 290 -7.97 -18.08 5.52
N ARG A 291 -6.69 -17.69 5.58
CA ARG A 291 -5.92 -17.61 6.83
C ARG A 291 -5.93 -16.21 7.45
N TYR A 292 -6.37 -15.22 6.70
CA TYR A 292 -6.50 -13.85 7.16
C TYR A 292 -7.93 -13.62 7.65
N ASN A 293 -8.09 -13.36 8.94
CA ASN A 293 -9.34 -12.92 9.53
C ASN A 293 -9.12 -11.54 10.15
N GLU A 294 -9.83 -10.54 9.65
CA GLU A 294 -9.67 -9.14 10.08
C GLU A 294 -9.96 -8.96 11.58
N SER A 295 -10.90 -9.74 12.12
CA SER A 295 -11.31 -9.68 13.52
C SER A 295 -10.27 -10.25 14.52
N ASP A 296 -9.20 -10.86 14.04
CA ASP A 296 -8.17 -11.47 14.91
C ASP A 296 -7.06 -10.45 15.28
N PHE A 297 -7.11 -9.23 14.76
CA PHE A 297 -6.04 -8.25 14.89
C PHE A 297 -6.47 -6.98 15.63
N PRO A 298 -5.53 -6.29 16.31
CA PRO A 298 -5.78 -4.96 16.87
C PRO A 298 -6.23 -3.96 15.80
N HIS A 299 -7.14 -3.06 16.18
CA HIS A 299 -7.72 -2.04 15.32
C HIS A 299 -6.69 -1.07 14.74
N THR A 300 -5.68 -0.66 15.51
CA THR A 300 -4.62 0.22 15.02
C THR A 300 -3.75 -0.50 13.99
N TYR A 301 -3.46 -1.79 14.19
CA TYR A 301 -2.74 -2.58 13.21
C TYR A 301 -3.55 -2.77 11.93
N GLN A 302 -4.84 -3.07 12.04
CA GLN A 302 -5.75 -3.18 10.91
C GLN A 302 -5.83 -1.86 10.13
N PHE A 303 -5.94 -0.72 10.83
CA PHE A 303 -5.93 0.60 10.20
C PHE A 303 -4.67 0.83 9.37
N VAL A 304 -3.49 0.50 9.92
CA VAL A 304 -2.23 0.66 9.19
C VAL A 304 -2.18 -0.26 7.96
N LEU A 305 -2.65 -1.50 8.08
CA LEU A 305 -2.77 -2.41 6.92
C LEU A 305 -3.70 -1.85 5.85
N ASP A 306 -4.86 -1.33 6.24
CA ASP A 306 -5.86 -0.76 5.32
C ASP A 306 -5.35 0.51 4.64
N LEU A 307 -4.63 1.36 5.38
CA LEU A 307 -3.98 2.56 4.86
C LEU A 307 -3.01 2.21 3.72
N PHE A 308 -2.09 1.27 3.97
CA PHE A 308 -1.14 0.87 2.94
C PHE A 308 -1.77 0.01 1.83
N SER A 309 -2.79 -0.77 2.15
CA SER A 309 -3.59 -1.50 1.19
C SER A 309 -4.27 -0.56 0.20
N PHE A 310 -4.84 0.55 0.69
CA PHE A 310 -5.41 1.61 -0.13
C PHE A 310 -4.34 2.26 -1.00
N LEU A 311 -3.19 2.61 -0.40
CA LEU A 311 -2.08 3.27 -1.08
C LEU A 311 -1.53 2.46 -2.26
N LEU A 312 -1.21 1.19 -2.01
CA LEU A 312 -0.65 0.27 -3.01
C LEU A 312 -1.74 -0.34 -3.91
N ARG A 313 -3.02 -0.19 -3.56
CA ARG A 313 -4.16 -0.84 -4.22
C ARG A 313 -4.04 -2.37 -4.26
N VAL A 314 -3.49 -2.93 -3.19
CA VAL A 314 -3.37 -4.36 -2.98
C VAL A 314 -4.43 -4.84 -2.00
N GLN A 315 -4.47 -6.14 -1.71
CA GLN A 315 -5.34 -6.67 -0.66
C GLN A 315 -4.57 -6.71 0.68
N PRO A 316 -5.19 -6.39 1.83
CA PRO A 316 -4.48 -6.27 3.11
C PRO A 316 -3.70 -7.54 3.50
N TYR A 317 -4.25 -8.73 3.18
CA TYR A 317 -3.60 -10.01 3.50
C TYR A 317 -2.22 -10.18 2.84
N LEU A 318 -1.98 -9.57 1.66
CA LEU A 318 -0.68 -9.66 0.97
C LEU A 318 0.39 -8.93 1.77
N ILE A 319 0.03 -7.76 2.33
CA ILE A 319 0.92 -6.98 3.19
C ILE A 319 1.14 -7.74 4.50
N HIS A 320 0.08 -8.26 5.10
CA HIS A 320 0.17 -9.03 6.35
C HIS A 320 1.05 -10.29 6.23
N GLU A 321 0.98 -11.00 5.11
CA GLU A 321 1.82 -12.17 4.83
C GLU A 321 3.31 -11.77 4.80
N GLU A 322 3.64 -10.66 4.15
CA GLU A 322 5.01 -10.15 4.10
C GLU A 322 5.49 -9.68 5.48
N VAL A 323 4.66 -8.95 6.23
CA VAL A 323 4.94 -8.56 7.63
C VAL A 323 5.27 -9.78 8.48
N SER A 324 4.46 -10.83 8.39
CA SER A 324 4.68 -12.08 9.13
C SER A 324 5.99 -12.78 8.74
N THR A 325 6.42 -12.64 7.49
CA THR A 325 7.65 -13.23 6.96
C THR A 325 8.88 -12.47 7.47
N ILE A 326 8.81 -11.13 7.49
CA ILE A 326 9.83 -10.24 8.06
C ILE A 326 9.97 -10.50 9.56
N GLU A 327 8.87 -10.55 10.31
CA GLU A 327 8.88 -10.84 11.75
C GLU A 327 9.51 -12.19 12.05
N GLN A 328 9.18 -13.23 11.28
CA GLN A 328 9.80 -14.55 11.44
C GLN A 328 11.31 -14.49 11.25
N LYS A 329 11.81 -13.75 10.24
CA LYS A 329 13.25 -13.58 10.03
C LYS A 329 13.89 -12.79 11.18
N LEU A 330 13.24 -11.72 11.65
CA LEU A 330 13.75 -10.83 12.70
C LEU A 330 13.80 -11.50 14.09
N PHE A 331 12.80 -12.33 14.43
CA PHE A 331 12.62 -12.92 15.75
C PHE A 331 12.88 -14.44 15.82
N ARG A 332 13.46 -15.04 14.77
CA ARG A 332 13.79 -16.48 14.67
C ARG A 332 14.56 -17.03 15.89
N SER A 333 15.40 -16.21 16.54
CA SER A 333 16.13 -16.58 17.76
C SER A 333 15.25 -16.71 19.01
N LYS A 334 14.20 -15.88 19.18
CA LYS A 334 13.27 -15.94 20.32
C LYS A 334 12.32 -17.15 20.23
N LEU A 335 11.98 -17.60 19.03
CA LEU A 335 11.14 -18.80 18.82
C LEU A 335 11.88 -20.09 19.18
N HIS A 336 13.17 -20.18 18.86
CA HIS A 336 14.00 -21.33 19.27
C HIS A 336 14.23 -21.40 20.79
N MET A 337 14.36 -20.26 21.47
CA MET A 337 14.49 -20.19 22.93
C MET A 337 13.23 -20.68 23.67
N LYS A 338 12.03 -20.22 23.28
CA LYS A 338 10.77 -20.74 23.88
C LYS A 338 10.62 -22.25 23.65
N SER A 339 11.03 -22.78 22.49
CA SER A 339 10.95 -24.23 22.22
C SER A 339 11.93 -25.10 23.02
N ARG A 340 13.05 -24.53 23.52
CA ARG A 340 14.00 -25.24 24.38
C ARG A 340 13.55 -25.27 25.84
N ILE A 341 12.93 -24.21 26.34
CA ILE A 341 12.42 -24.15 27.72
C ILE A 341 11.32 -25.20 27.94
N PHE A 342 10.42 -25.41 26.97
CA PHE A 342 9.38 -26.45 27.03
C PHE A 342 9.90 -27.88 26.78
N LYS A 343 11.18 -28.08 26.43
CA LYS A 343 11.80 -29.42 26.32
C LYS A 343 12.62 -29.81 27.54
N VAL A 344 12.92 -28.87 28.46
CA VAL A 344 13.74 -29.14 29.65
C VAL A 344 12.89 -29.52 30.88
N GLN A 345 11.56 -29.38 30.82
CA GLN A 345 10.63 -29.86 31.86
C GLN A 345 9.88 -31.12 31.40
N LYS A 346 10.61 -32.21 31.23
CA LYS A 346 10.10 -33.58 31.43
C LYS A 346 11.24 -34.38 32.06
N LYS A 347 11.34 -34.32 33.38
CA LYS A 347 11.98 -35.35 34.18
C LYS A 347 10.91 -36.33 34.60
#